data_AF-K0S302-F1
#
_entry.id   AF-K0S302-F1
#
_cell.length_a   1.000
_cell.length_b   1.000
_cell.length_c   1.000
_cell.angle_alpha   90.00
_cell.angle_beta   90.00
_cell.angle_gamma   90.00
#
_symmetry.space_group_name_H-M   'P 1'
#
loop_
_entity.id
_entity.type
_entity.pdbx_description
1 polymer ?
#
loop_
_entity_poly.entity_id
_entity_poly.type
_entity_poly.pdbx_seq_one_letter_code
_entity_poly.pdbx_strand_id
1 'polypeptide(L)'
;VDIEMDGLEAYKDDWLEFRTMPGDMLIWHPRTIHKVDGPADGIWTSYRRVLGGTAAKGGSLYHDKRGTGGVLSDLGRHGLEDGNKLQSPFFPSIYPRFNKAEARERDSGGVGRDPRDIVGKLGGLAGKASGDKFASFFQVLGSQAKKDQ
;
A
#
# COMPACT_ATOMS: atom_id res chain seq x y z
N VAL A 1 -4.61 11.68 9.12
CA VAL A 1 -5.85 12.47 9.05
C VAL A 1 -5.89 13.32 10.29
N ASP A 2 -6.12 14.62 10.11
CA ASP A 2 -6.41 15.52 11.20
C ASP A 2 -7.93 15.65 11.28
N ILE A 3 -8.53 15.11 12.33
CA ILE A 3 -9.99 15.10 12.52
C ILE A 3 -10.51 16.47 12.98
N GLU A 4 -9.61 17.39 13.33
CA GLU A 4 -9.91 18.78 13.63
C GLU A 4 -9.98 19.66 12.38
N MET A 5 -9.74 19.10 11.18
CA MET A 5 -9.88 19.83 9.93
C MET A 5 -11.34 20.18 9.62
N ASP A 6 -11.52 21.35 9.00
CA ASP A 6 -12.82 21.82 8.49
C ASP A 6 -13.50 20.75 7.63
N GLY A 7 -14.77 20.46 7.94
CA GLY A 7 -15.62 19.49 7.24
C GLY A 7 -15.65 18.09 7.84
N LEU A 8 -14.97 17.85 8.96
CA LEU A 8 -15.01 16.58 9.71
C LEU A 8 -15.65 16.70 11.10
N GLU A 9 -16.23 17.86 11.44
CA GLU A 9 -16.75 18.19 12.77
C GLU A 9 -17.88 17.24 13.21
N ALA A 10 -18.70 16.81 12.26
CA ALA A 10 -19.79 15.87 12.50
C ALA A 10 -19.31 14.48 12.97
N TYR A 11 -18.02 14.15 12.80
CA TYR A 11 -17.45 12.87 13.16
C TYR A 11 -16.68 12.90 14.49
N LYS A 12 -16.56 14.06 15.15
CA LYS A 12 -15.76 14.22 16.38
C LYS A 12 -16.28 13.38 17.54
N ASP A 13 -17.60 13.19 17.61
CA ASP A 13 -18.25 12.44 18.68
C ASP A 13 -18.57 10.97 18.31
N ASP A 14 -18.33 10.56 17.06
CA ASP A 14 -18.75 9.26 16.51
C ASP A 14 -17.57 8.38 16.06
N TRP A 15 -16.39 8.63 16.64
CA TRP A 15 -15.21 7.81 16.43
C TRP A 15 -15.12 6.63 17.40
N LEU A 16 -14.63 5.50 16.90
CA LEU A 16 -14.36 4.30 17.68
C LEU A 16 -12.84 4.15 17.85
N GLU A 17 -12.42 3.88 19.08
CA GLU A 17 -11.02 3.57 19.39
C GLU A 17 -10.85 2.07 19.66
N PHE A 18 -9.81 1.47 19.06
CA PHE A 18 -9.48 0.06 19.24
C PHE A 18 -8.06 -0.08 19.78
N ARG A 19 -7.92 -0.78 20.91
CA ARG A 19 -6.62 -1.20 21.46
C ARG A 19 -6.42 -2.67 21.15
N THR A 20 -5.71 -2.95 20.06
CA THR A 20 -5.47 -4.32 19.60
C THR A 20 -4.38 -5.03 20.39
N MET A 21 -4.56 -6.33 20.56
CA MET A 21 -3.58 -7.26 21.13
C MET A 21 -2.92 -8.09 20.02
N PRO A 22 -1.74 -8.70 20.27
CA PRO A 22 -1.14 -9.61 19.31
C PRO A 22 -2.10 -10.74 18.91
N GLY A 23 -2.40 -10.84 17.61
CA GLY A 23 -3.35 -11.80 17.04
C GLY A 23 -4.66 -11.18 16.56
N ASP A 24 -4.99 -9.96 17.00
CA ASP A 24 -6.18 -9.25 16.55
C ASP A 24 -6.05 -8.78 15.10
N MET A 25 -7.19 -8.76 14.40
CA MET A 25 -7.31 -8.22 13.04
C MET A 25 -8.44 -7.21 12.97
N LEU A 26 -8.11 -5.99 12.55
CA LEU A 26 -9.09 -4.97 12.20
C LEU A 26 -9.34 -5.01 10.69
N ILE A 27 -10.61 -5.03 10.29
CA ILE A 27 -11.04 -4.95 8.89
C ILE A 27 -11.91 -3.71 8.76
N TRP A 28 -11.59 -2.84 7.80
CA TRP A 28 -12.36 -1.64 7.53
C TRP A 28 -12.59 -1.45 6.02
N HIS A 29 -13.63 -0.68 5.69
CA HIS A 29 -13.96 -0.36 4.30
C HIS A 29 -12.96 0.68 3.76
N PRO A 30 -12.57 0.66 2.47
CA PRO A 30 -11.59 1.61 1.92
C PRO A 30 -12.01 3.09 1.98
N ARG A 31 -13.29 3.38 2.23
CA ARG A 31 -13.80 4.74 2.46
C ARG A 31 -13.81 5.15 3.94
N THR A 32 -13.48 4.25 4.85
CA THR A 32 -13.42 4.56 6.28
C THR A 32 -12.23 5.48 6.54
N ILE A 33 -12.55 6.67 7.06
CA ILE A 33 -11.54 7.58 7.61
C ILE A 33 -10.98 6.93 8.87
N HIS A 34 -9.67 6.74 8.91
CA HIS A 34 -9.00 6.14 10.06
C HIS A 34 -7.69 6.87 10.35
N LYS A 35 -7.30 6.82 11.61
CA LYS A 35 -6.06 7.37 12.11
C LYS A 35 -5.42 6.33 13.04
N VAL A 36 -4.11 6.39 13.11
CA VAL A 36 -3.34 5.66 14.09
C VAL A 36 -2.65 6.68 14.96
N ASP A 37 -3.01 6.70 16.25
CA ASP A 37 -2.40 7.62 17.18
C ASP A 37 -0.98 7.19 17.53
N GLY A 38 -0.11 8.19 17.67
CA GLY A 38 1.21 8.02 18.24
C GLY A 38 1.14 7.91 19.77
N PRO A 39 2.26 7.57 20.42
CA PRO A 39 2.37 7.71 21.87
C PRO A 39 2.14 9.17 22.27
N ALA A 40 1.54 9.38 23.44
CA ALA A 40 1.10 10.71 23.89
C ALA A 40 2.26 11.71 24.07
N ASP A 41 3.45 11.21 24.37
CA ASP A 41 4.70 11.99 24.50
C ASP A 41 5.47 12.12 23.17
N GLY A 42 4.94 11.55 22.07
CA GLY A 42 5.59 11.51 20.77
C GLY A 42 6.80 10.57 20.68
N ILE A 43 7.15 9.88 21.77
CA ILE A 43 8.33 9.00 21.82
C ILE A 43 7.87 7.54 21.72
N TRP A 44 8.24 6.89 20.62
CA TRP A 44 8.02 5.45 20.46
C TRP A 44 9.00 4.67 21.34
N THR A 45 8.60 4.39 22.57
CA THR A 45 9.39 3.58 23.53
C THR A 45 9.29 2.07 23.25
N SER A 46 8.33 1.65 22.43
CA SER A 46 8.16 0.25 22.02
C SER A 46 7.96 0.14 20.50
N TYR A 47 8.44 -0.96 19.93
CA TYR A 47 8.27 -1.26 18.51
C TYR A 47 6.88 -1.83 18.26
N ARG A 48 6.05 -1.10 17.51
CA ARG A 48 4.82 -1.66 16.96
C ARG A 48 5.11 -2.36 15.63
N ARG A 49 4.72 -3.64 15.52
CA ARG A 49 4.74 -4.40 14.25
C ARG A 49 3.33 -4.82 13.90
N VAL A 50 2.90 -4.49 12.69
CA VAL A 50 1.58 -4.84 12.14
C VAL A 50 1.78 -5.34 10.73
N LEU A 51 1.01 -6.36 10.34
CA LEU A 51 0.85 -6.77 8.95
C LEU A 51 -0.46 -6.20 8.44
N GLY A 52 -0.39 -5.45 7.36
CA GLY A 52 -1.55 -4.84 6.70
C GLY A 52 -1.60 -5.22 5.24
N GLY A 53 -2.80 -5.26 4.68
CA GLY A 53 -3.03 -5.53 3.27
C GLY A 53 -4.42 -5.08 2.83
N THR A 54 -4.60 -4.97 1.53
CA THR A 54 -5.88 -4.61 0.91
C THR A 54 -6.37 -5.79 0.10
N ALA A 55 -7.65 -6.14 0.26
CA ALA A 55 -8.31 -7.13 -0.58
C ALA A 55 -9.30 -6.43 -1.53
N ALA A 56 -9.35 -6.89 -2.77
CA ALA A 56 -10.35 -6.45 -3.76
C ALA A 56 -11.40 -7.55 -3.95
N LYS A 57 -12.61 -7.16 -4.39
CA LYS A 57 -13.65 -8.11 -4.76
C LYS A 57 -13.21 -8.88 -6.00
N GLY A 58 -13.52 -10.17 -6.07
CA GLY A 58 -13.26 -10.98 -7.26
C GLY A 58 -13.86 -10.35 -8.52
N GLY A 59 -13.06 -10.24 -9.58
CA GLY A 59 -13.46 -9.60 -10.85
C GLY A 59 -13.25 -8.09 -10.90
N SER A 60 -12.68 -7.47 -9.86
CA SER A 60 -12.25 -6.07 -9.91
C SER A 60 -11.26 -5.81 -11.05
N LEU A 61 -11.33 -4.61 -11.62
CA LEU A 61 -10.48 -4.16 -12.71
C LEU A 61 -9.31 -3.34 -12.18
N TYR A 62 -8.18 -3.45 -12.86
CA TYR A 62 -7.02 -2.61 -12.67
C TYR A 62 -7.33 -1.22 -13.22
N HIS A 63 -6.95 -0.21 -12.44
CA HIS A 63 -7.00 1.18 -12.87
C HIS A 63 -5.59 1.76 -12.90
N ASP A 64 -5.15 2.15 -14.08
CA ASP A 64 -3.83 2.71 -14.28
C ASP A 64 -3.73 4.08 -13.60
N LYS A 65 -2.74 4.21 -12.73
CA LYS A 65 -2.45 5.43 -11.96
C LYS A 65 -1.20 6.16 -12.44
N ARG A 66 -0.58 5.73 -13.55
CA ARG A 66 0.56 6.44 -14.15
C ARG A 66 0.21 7.92 -14.39
N GLY A 67 1.16 8.80 -14.08
CA GLY A 67 0.96 10.26 -14.13
C GLY A 67 0.21 10.86 -12.93
N THR A 68 -0.24 10.05 -11.96
CA THR A 68 -0.85 10.52 -10.70
C THR A 68 0.03 10.14 -9.51
N GLY A 69 -0.19 10.80 -8.36
CA GLY A 69 0.49 10.43 -7.10
C GLY A 69 0.21 8.98 -6.65
N GLY A 70 -0.84 8.33 -7.18
CA GLY A 70 -1.19 6.95 -6.88
C GLY A 70 -0.22 5.92 -7.45
N VAL A 71 0.66 6.28 -8.39
CA VAL A 71 1.60 5.34 -9.03
C VAL A 71 2.56 4.65 -8.05
N LEU A 72 2.82 5.23 -6.87
CA LEU A 72 3.62 4.57 -5.82
C LEU A 72 2.98 3.29 -5.27
N SER A 73 1.64 3.23 -5.31
CA SER A 73 0.91 2.05 -4.88
C SER A 73 0.98 0.93 -5.94
N ASP A 74 1.43 1.27 -7.15
CA ASP A 74 1.63 0.34 -8.26
C ASP A 74 3.09 0.34 -8.75
N LEU A 75 3.94 -0.39 -8.01
CA LEU A 75 5.33 -0.63 -8.38
C LEU A 75 5.61 -2.09 -8.72
N GLY A 76 4.56 -2.89 -8.90
CA GLY A 76 4.68 -4.28 -9.32
C GLY A 76 4.93 -4.39 -10.83
N ARG A 77 5.68 -5.40 -11.25
CA ARG A 77 5.82 -5.78 -12.66
C ARG A 77 4.71 -6.76 -13.07
N HIS A 78 3.46 -6.33 -12.87
CA HIS A 78 2.30 -7.20 -13.10
C HIS A 78 1.80 -7.19 -14.56
N GLY A 79 2.32 -6.30 -15.41
CA GLY A 79 2.01 -6.25 -16.85
C GLY A 79 0.53 -5.99 -17.20
N LEU A 80 -0.26 -5.44 -16.25
CA LEU A 80 -1.68 -5.16 -16.48
C LEU A 80 -1.82 -3.79 -17.13
N GLU A 81 -2.72 -3.71 -18.09
CA GLU A 81 -3.20 -2.47 -18.70
C GLU A 81 -4.53 -2.02 -18.07
N ASP A 82 -4.88 -0.74 -18.20
CA ASP A 82 -6.12 -0.21 -17.65
C ASP A 82 -7.34 -1.05 -18.09
N GLY A 83 -8.24 -1.33 -17.15
CA GLY A 83 -9.42 -2.16 -17.38
C GLY A 83 -9.17 -3.67 -17.41
N ASN A 84 -7.91 -4.14 -17.34
CA ASN A 84 -7.63 -5.57 -17.16
C ASN A 84 -8.14 -6.07 -15.81
N LYS A 85 -8.45 -7.37 -15.68
CA LYS A 85 -8.83 -7.93 -14.38
C LYS A 85 -7.64 -8.00 -13.44
N LEU A 86 -7.89 -7.74 -12.15
CA LEU A 86 -6.93 -8.02 -11.07
C LEU A 86 -6.88 -9.53 -10.82
N GLN A 87 -6.21 -10.25 -11.71
CA GLN A 87 -6.07 -11.70 -11.65
C GLN A 87 -4.69 -12.09 -12.17
N SER A 88 -3.78 -12.33 -11.24
CA SER A 88 -2.43 -12.86 -11.50
C SER A 88 -1.78 -13.23 -10.16
N PRO A 89 -0.60 -13.85 -10.15
CA PRO A 89 0.15 -14.05 -8.90
C PRO A 89 0.47 -12.77 -8.11
N PHE A 90 0.42 -11.58 -8.73
CA PHE A 90 0.53 -10.29 -8.05
C PHE A 90 -0.77 -9.91 -7.29
N PHE A 91 -1.91 -10.46 -7.73
CA PHE A 91 -3.23 -10.25 -7.15
C PHE A 91 -3.91 -11.61 -6.93
N PRO A 92 -3.36 -12.45 -6.03
CA PRO A 92 -3.80 -13.84 -5.91
C PRO A 92 -5.20 -13.94 -5.34
N SER A 93 -5.95 -14.96 -5.79
CA SER A 93 -7.23 -15.29 -5.20
C SER A 93 -7.03 -15.97 -3.85
N ILE A 94 -7.51 -15.32 -2.78
CA ILE A 94 -7.44 -15.84 -1.41
C ILE A 94 -8.75 -16.44 -0.91
N TYR A 95 -9.87 -16.14 -1.57
CA TYR A 95 -11.22 -16.58 -1.17
C TYR A 95 -12.09 -16.84 -2.42
N PRO A 96 -12.96 -17.87 -2.43
CA PRO A 96 -13.22 -18.84 -1.34
C PRO A 96 -12.15 -19.92 -1.22
N ARG A 97 -11.30 -20.08 -2.24
CA ARG A 97 -10.24 -21.08 -2.26
C ARG A 97 -8.98 -20.48 -2.85
N PHE A 98 -7.88 -20.67 -2.14
CA PHE A 98 -6.56 -20.29 -2.58
C PHE A 98 -6.14 -21.03 -3.86
N ASN A 99 -5.66 -20.30 -4.86
CA ASN A 99 -5.17 -20.89 -6.10
C ASN A 99 -3.69 -21.30 -5.98
N LYS A 100 -3.44 -22.61 -5.92
CA LYS A 100 -2.06 -23.15 -5.79
C LYS A 100 -1.17 -22.87 -7.00
N ALA A 101 -1.75 -22.65 -8.19
CA ALA A 101 -0.96 -22.32 -9.38
C ALA A 101 -0.34 -20.93 -9.26
N GLU A 102 -1.12 -19.94 -8.82
CA GLU A 102 -0.64 -18.57 -8.55
C GLU A 102 0.48 -18.56 -7.50
N ALA A 103 0.35 -19.41 -6.47
CA ALA A 103 1.37 -19.58 -5.44
C ALA A 103 2.70 -20.08 -6.01
N ARG A 104 2.66 -21.11 -6.86
CA ARG A 104 3.85 -21.70 -7.47
C ARG A 104 4.56 -20.71 -8.39
N GLU A 105 3.79 -19.95 -9.17
CA GLU A 105 4.33 -18.93 -10.08
C GLU A 105 4.97 -17.75 -9.33
N ARG A 106 4.40 -17.37 -8.17
CA ARG A 106 5.04 -16.45 -7.25
C ARG A 106 6.34 -17.03 -6.70
N ASP A 107 6.30 -18.27 -6.22
CA ASP A 107 7.44 -18.91 -5.55
C ASP A 107 8.59 -19.22 -6.54
N SER A 108 8.32 -19.28 -7.85
CA SER A 108 9.34 -19.41 -8.89
C SER A 108 10.10 -18.11 -9.20
N GLY A 109 9.81 -17.01 -8.51
CA GLY A 109 10.52 -15.74 -8.66
C GLY A 109 10.11 -14.91 -9.88
N GLY A 110 9.03 -15.30 -10.58
CA GLY A 110 8.48 -14.53 -11.71
C GLY A 110 7.69 -13.29 -11.28
N VAL A 111 7.46 -13.14 -9.98
CA VAL A 111 6.63 -12.08 -9.38
C VAL A 111 7.52 -11.18 -8.54
N GLY A 112 7.62 -9.89 -8.89
CA GLY A 112 8.51 -8.97 -8.20
C GLY A 112 8.41 -7.52 -8.69
N ARG A 113 9.28 -6.69 -8.12
CA ARG A 113 9.46 -5.29 -8.52
C ARG A 113 10.71 -5.21 -9.40
N ASP A 114 10.63 -4.49 -10.51
CA ASP A 114 11.78 -4.20 -11.36
C ASP A 114 12.20 -2.73 -11.16
N PRO A 115 13.43 -2.46 -10.69
CA PRO A 115 13.92 -1.09 -10.51
C PRO A 115 13.79 -0.21 -11.77
N ARG A 116 13.89 -0.79 -12.97
CA ARG A 116 13.76 -0.04 -14.23
C ARG A 116 12.31 0.39 -14.49
N ASP A 117 11.34 -0.47 -14.20
CA ASP A 117 9.92 -0.13 -14.29
C ASP A 117 9.54 0.91 -13.24
N ILE A 118 10.11 0.84 -12.02
CA ILE A 118 9.90 1.85 -10.98
C ILE A 118 10.34 3.23 -11.49
N VAL A 119 11.53 3.32 -12.07
CA VAL A 119 12.05 4.59 -12.63
C VAL A 119 11.17 5.08 -13.78
N GLY A 120 10.72 4.19 -14.68
CA GLY A 120 9.82 4.56 -15.78
C GLY A 120 8.46 5.08 -15.29
N LYS A 121 7.85 4.43 -14.29
CA LYS A 121 6.58 4.84 -13.68
C LYS A 121 6.68 6.17 -12.92
N LEU A 122 7.84 6.44 -12.29
CA LEU A 122 8.11 7.67 -11.55
C LEU A 122 8.57 8.83 -12.45
N GLY A 123 9.21 8.54 -13.59
CA GLY A 123 9.66 9.54 -14.55
C GLY A 123 8.53 10.43 -15.09
N GLY A 124 7.30 9.91 -15.15
CA GLY A 124 6.10 10.69 -15.48
C GLY A 124 5.64 11.68 -14.40
N LEU A 125 6.26 11.70 -13.22
CA LEU A 125 5.96 12.60 -12.10
C LEU A 125 6.98 13.75 -11.95
N ALA A 126 7.89 13.94 -12.91
CA ALA A 126 8.96 14.94 -12.87
C ALA A 126 8.49 16.41 -13.04
N GLY A 127 7.45 16.81 -12.32
CA GLY A 127 7.11 18.21 -12.03
C GLY A 127 7.50 18.58 -10.60
N LYS A 128 7.89 19.84 -10.37
CA LYS A 128 8.46 20.40 -9.12
C LYS A 128 7.77 20.06 -7.78
N ALA A 129 6.54 19.53 -7.79
CA ALA A 129 5.76 19.15 -6.61
C ALA A 129 6.01 17.71 -6.10
N SER A 130 6.86 16.92 -6.77
CA SER A 130 7.11 15.51 -6.47
C SER A 130 8.30 15.27 -5.52
N GLY A 131 9.29 16.17 -5.46
CA GLY A 131 10.53 15.97 -4.69
C GLY A 131 10.31 15.64 -3.21
N ASP A 132 9.48 16.40 -2.51
CA ASP A 132 9.27 16.23 -1.06
C ASP A 132 8.37 15.03 -0.72
N LYS A 133 7.41 14.70 -1.59
CA LYS A 133 6.45 13.60 -1.35
C LYS A 133 7.07 12.21 -1.54
N PHE A 134 8.20 12.11 -2.23
CA PHE A 134 8.83 10.84 -2.58
C PHE A 134 10.17 10.58 -1.86
N ALA A 135 10.68 11.53 -1.07
CA ALA A 135 11.97 11.43 -0.37
C ALA A 135 12.07 10.22 0.56
N SER A 136 11.01 9.92 1.34
CA SER A 136 10.98 8.76 2.25
C SER A 136 11.00 7.42 1.50
N PHE A 137 10.36 7.36 0.34
CA PHE A 137 10.35 6.17 -0.51
C PHE A 137 11.75 5.88 -1.11
N PHE A 138 12.42 6.92 -1.62
CA PHE A 138 13.79 6.79 -2.15
C PHE A 138 14.82 6.49 -1.05
N GLN A 139 14.61 6.97 0.18
CA GLN A 139 15.46 6.64 1.32
C GLN A 139 15.40 5.14 1.67
N VAL A 140 14.21 4.53 1.59
CA VAL A 140 14.04 3.08 1.78
C VAL A 140 14.71 2.28 0.66
N LEU A 141 14.53 2.68 -0.61
CA LEU A 141 15.19 2.03 -1.74
C LEU A 141 16.72 2.13 -1.66
N GLY A 142 17.26 3.30 -1.31
CA GLY A 142 18.69 3.50 -1.12
C GLY A 142 19.28 2.71 0.05
N SER A 143 18.47 2.41 1.07
CA SER A 143 18.90 1.60 2.22
C SER A 143 19.03 0.11 1.90
N GLN A 144 18.28 -0.42 0.92
CA GLN A 144 18.43 -1.80 0.45
C GLN A 144 19.68 -1.97 -0.43
N ALA A 145 19.98 -1.00 -1.30
CA ALA A 145 21.18 -1.04 -2.14
C ALA A 145 22.51 -1.07 -1.36
N LYS A 146 22.52 -0.59 -0.11
CA LYS A 146 23.70 -0.63 0.79
C LYS A 146 23.84 -1.93 1.59
N LYS A 147 22.83 -2.80 1.62
CA LYS A 147 22.91 -4.10 2.31
C LYS A 147 23.51 -5.21 1.44
N ASP A 148 23.60 -4.99 0.13
CA ASP A 148 24.16 -5.92 -0.85
C ASP A 148 25.58 -5.53 -1.31
N GLN A 149 26.27 -4.66 -0.53
CA GLN A 149 27.72 -4.39 -0.61
C GLN A 149 28.39 -4.89 0.66
#